data_AF-A0A6A6P2K2-F1
#
_entry.id   AF-A0A6A6P2K2-F1
#
_cell.length_a   1.000
_cell.length_b   1.000
_cell.length_c   1.000
_cell.angle_alpha   90.00
_cell.angle_beta   90.00
_cell.angle_gamma   90.00
#
_symmetry.space_group_name_H-M   'P 1'
#
loop_
_entity.id
_entity.type
_entity.pdbx_description
1 polymer ?
#
loop_
_entity_poly.entity_id
_entity_poly.type
_entity_poly.pdbx_seq_one_letter_code
_entity_poly.pdbx_strand_id
1 'polypeptide(L)'
;MENASREISTYAGWADQNQSLALDGVFLDETPNEYEAPRAELLTNIRSEVESTAGLGTYIVHNPGMVPDPRYMESADLTVVFEEAYRTFENQNSNTVSRVRDLQQDRQDLCMLVHSVPDSEMEGDQLHELVDQLQDLAGSIFLTNLAVDYYHSFSSQFGDFVRAI
;
A
#
# COMPACT_ATOMS: atom_id res chain seq x y z
N MET A 1 0.85 12.22 -17.45
CA MET A 1 2.32 12.14 -17.43
C MET A 1 2.93 13.43 -16.91
N GLU A 2 2.69 14.60 -17.54
CA GLU A 2 3.31 15.89 -17.16
C GLU A 2 3.21 16.25 -15.66
N ASN A 3 2.09 15.94 -15.00
CA ASN A 3 1.95 16.18 -13.55
C ASN A 3 2.80 15.23 -12.69
N ALA A 4 2.81 13.92 -13.00
CA ALA A 4 3.57 12.93 -12.23
C ALA A 4 5.09 13.16 -12.36
N SER A 5 5.57 13.39 -13.59
CA SER A 5 6.98 13.69 -13.86
C SER A 5 7.47 14.95 -13.12
N ARG A 6 6.62 15.97 -13.04
CA ARG A 6 6.91 17.20 -12.29
C ARG A 6 7.02 16.94 -10.79
N GLU A 7 6.18 16.08 -10.22
CA GLU A 7 6.24 15.72 -8.80
C GLU A 7 7.47 14.87 -8.48
N ILE A 8 7.77 13.86 -9.32
CA ILE A 8 9.01 13.06 -9.24
C ILE A 8 10.23 13.97 -9.20
N SER A 9 10.32 14.92 -10.14
CA SER A 9 11.41 15.90 -10.19
C SER A 9 11.47 16.78 -8.93
N THR A 10 10.32 17.15 -8.37
CA THR A 10 10.24 17.99 -7.17
C THR A 10 10.82 17.27 -5.96
N TYR A 11 10.42 16.01 -5.73
CA TYR A 11 10.89 15.23 -4.59
C TYR A 11 12.35 14.78 -4.74
N ALA A 12 12.78 14.44 -5.96
CA ALA A 12 14.18 14.14 -6.24
C ALA A 12 15.11 15.32 -5.91
N GLY A 13 14.65 16.54 -6.18
CA GLY A 13 15.39 17.77 -5.87
C GLY A 13 15.54 18.06 -4.37
N TRP A 14 14.84 17.36 -3.47
CA TRP A 14 15.03 17.55 -2.03
C TRP A 14 16.41 17.07 -1.57
N ALA A 15 16.94 16.00 -2.17
CA ALA A 15 18.27 15.48 -1.88
C ALA A 15 19.38 16.49 -2.18
N ASP A 16 19.19 17.35 -3.19
CA ASP A 16 20.12 18.43 -3.55
C ASP A 16 20.17 19.53 -2.48
N GLN A 17 19.07 19.74 -1.76
CA GLN A 17 18.99 20.71 -0.66
C GLN A 17 19.52 20.12 0.64
N ASN A 18 19.17 18.86 0.92
CA ASN A 18 19.62 18.13 2.09
C ASN A 18 19.47 16.62 1.85
N GLN A 19 20.57 15.88 1.91
CA GLN A 19 20.56 14.42 1.75
C GLN A 19 19.74 13.69 2.84
N SER A 20 19.51 14.31 4.00
CA SER A 20 18.62 13.75 5.03
C SER A 20 17.14 14.02 4.76
N LEU A 21 16.81 14.74 3.70
CA LEU A 21 15.46 15.03 3.22
C LEU A 21 15.22 14.34 1.86
N ALA A 22 15.89 13.22 1.59
CA ALA A 22 15.66 12.43 0.39
C ALA A 22 14.55 11.40 0.62
N LEU A 23 13.86 11.01 -0.47
CA LEU A 23 12.92 9.88 -0.47
C LEU A 23 13.58 8.66 -1.13
N ASP A 24 13.27 7.47 -0.62
CA ASP A 24 13.75 6.20 -1.18
C ASP A 24 12.85 5.62 -2.27
N GLY A 25 11.84 6.39 -2.71
CA GLY A 25 10.86 5.90 -3.67
C GLY A 25 9.65 6.82 -3.83
N VAL A 26 8.64 6.29 -4.53
CA VAL A 26 7.34 6.95 -4.74
C VAL A 26 6.18 6.05 -4.33
N PHE A 27 5.13 6.67 -3.81
CA PHE A 27 3.84 6.04 -3.59
C PHE A 27 2.86 6.60 -4.63
N LEU A 28 2.45 5.77 -5.59
CA LEU A 28 1.50 6.14 -6.63
C LEU A 28 0.09 5.82 -6.14
N ASP A 29 -0.65 6.87 -5.79
CA ASP A 29 -2.03 6.74 -5.35
C ASP A 29 -3.01 6.64 -6.52
N GLU A 30 -4.20 6.08 -6.25
CA GLU A 30 -5.28 5.91 -7.24
C GLU A 30 -4.85 5.18 -8.52
N THR A 31 -3.92 4.23 -8.42
CA THR A 31 -3.52 3.40 -9.56
C THR A 31 -4.70 2.53 -10.03
N PRO A 32 -4.79 2.19 -11.32
CA PRO A 32 -5.92 1.44 -11.86
C PRO A 32 -5.97 0.00 -11.34
N ASN A 33 -7.19 -0.52 -11.20
CA ASN A 33 -7.46 -1.91 -10.88
C ASN A 33 -7.81 -2.75 -12.13
N GLU A 34 -8.54 -2.18 -13.10
CA GLU A 34 -8.94 -2.85 -14.34
C GLU A 34 -7.94 -2.58 -15.46
N TYR A 35 -7.56 -3.63 -16.20
CA TYR A 35 -6.54 -3.51 -17.24
C TYR A 35 -6.98 -2.68 -18.45
N GLU A 36 -6.19 -1.67 -18.74
CA GLU A 36 -6.19 -0.92 -19.98
C GLU A 36 -4.74 -0.73 -20.43
N ALA A 37 -4.41 -1.15 -21.66
CA ALA A 37 -3.04 -1.11 -22.15
C ALA A 37 -2.37 0.28 -22.03
N PRO A 38 -3.05 1.42 -22.32
CA PRO A 38 -2.45 2.74 -22.15
C PRO A 38 -2.13 3.08 -20.68
N ARG A 39 -2.89 2.53 -19.72
CA ARG A 39 -2.61 2.75 -18.30
C ARG A 39 -1.43 1.92 -17.82
N ALA A 40 -1.31 0.68 -18.31
CA ALA A 40 -0.15 -0.17 -17.99
C ALA A 40 1.14 0.46 -18.54
N GLU A 41 1.10 0.92 -19.78
CA GLU A 41 2.22 1.65 -20.40
C GLU A 41 2.58 2.92 -19.61
N LEU A 42 1.58 3.65 -19.10
CA LEU A 42 1.83 4.82 -18.25
C LEU A 42 2.58 4.45 -16.96
N LEU A 43 2.18 3.38 -16.26
CA LEU A 43 2.86 2.94 -15.03
C LEU A 43 4.28 2.44 -15.31
N THR A 44 4.51 1.72 -16.41
CA THR A 44 5.86 1.33 -16.86
C THR A 44 6.75 2.54 -17.16
N ASN A 45 6.17 3.59 -17.79
CA ASN A 45 6.91 4.81 -18.07
C ASN A 45 7.28 5.56 -16.77
N ILE A 46 6.36 5.62 -15.80
CA ILE A 46 6.63 6.20 -14.48
C ILE A 46 7.73 5.41 -13.77
N ARG A 47 7.69 4.07 -13.79
CA ARG A 47 8.75 3.21 -13.25
C ARG A 47 10.11 3.57 -13.84
N SER A 48 10.20 3.64 -15.16
CA SER A 48 11.44 3.99 -15.87
C SER A 48 11.95 5.39 -15.50
N GLU A 49 11.03 6.36 -15.32
CA GLU A 49 11.38 7.72 -14.91
C GLU A 49 11.94 7.75 -13.48
N VAL A 50 11.29 7.09 -12.52
CA VAL A 50 11.75 6.99 -11.12
C VAL A 50 13.12 6.32 -11.06
N GLU A 51 13.31 5.20 -11.76
CA GLU A 51 14.59 4.47 -11.79
C GLU A 51 15.75 5.28 -12.40
N SER A 52 15.45 6.21 -13.29
CA SER A 52 16.46 7.05 -13.95
C SER A 52 16.68 8.41 -13.29
N THR A 53 15.84 8.78 -12.32
CA THR A 53 15.91 10.08 -11.64
C THR A 53 16.90 10.04 -10.48
N ALA A 54 18.01 10.76 -10.61
CA ALA A 54 18.98 10.91 -9.52
C ALA A 54 18.37 11.71 -8.35
N GLY A 55 18.76 11.37 -7.11
CA GLY A 55 18.25 12.04 -5.91
C GLY A 55 16.95 11.44 -5.35
N LEU A 56 16.40 10.43 -6.02
CA LEU A 56 15.25 9.65 -5.61
C LEU A 56 15.63 8.17 -5.56
N GLY A 57 15.18 7.43 -4.55
CA GLY A 57 15.30 5.98 -4.57
C GLY A 57 14.31 5.35 -5.57
N THR A 58 14.46 4.05 -5.80
CA THR A 58 13.75 3.35 -6.89
C THR A 58 12.54 2.56 -6.43
N TYR A 59 12.18 2.62 -5.14
CA TYR A 59 11.07 1.84 -4.61
C TYR A 59 9.73 2.42 -5.07
N ILE A 60 8.82 1.60 -5.58
CA ILE A 60 7.53 2.03 -6.10
C ILE A 60 6.42 1.25 -5.43
N VAL A 61 5.53 2.00 -4.76
CA VAL A 61 4.28 1.47 -4.23
C VAL A 61 3.15 1.86 -5.19
N HIS A 62 2.33 0.90 -5.57
CA HIS A 62 1.04 1.16 -6.22
C HIS A 62 -0.08 1.04 -5.20
N ASN A 63 -0.95 2.05 -5.16
CA ASN A 63 -2.18 1.98 -4.40
C ASN A 63 -3.41 2.01 -5.31
N PRO A 64 -3.95 0.85 -5.70
CA PRO A 64 -5.26 0.74 -6.32
C PRO A 64 -6.41 0.62 -5.29
N GLY A 65 -6.09 0.51 -4.00
CA GLY A 65 -7.04 0.28 -2.90
C GLY A 65 -7.72 -1.10 -2.89
N MET A 66 -7.47 -1.92 -3.91
CA MET A 66 -8.05 -3.26 -4.05
C MET A 66 -7.22 -4.11 -5.02
N VAL A 67 -7.40 -5.44 -4.98
CA VAL A 67 -6.72 -6.38 -5.89
C VAL A 67 -6.85 -5.93 -7.36
N PRO A 68 -5.73 -5.54 -8.03
CA PRO A 68 -5.73 -5.10 -9.41
C PRO A 68 -5.60 -6.28 -10.38
N ASP A 69 -5.67 -6.00 -11.69
CA ASP A 69 -5.20 -6.92 -12.71
C ASP A 69 -3.68 -7.17 -12.54
N PRO A 70 -3.22 -8.44 -12.51
CA PRO A 70 -1.81 -8.76 -12.27
C PRO A 70 -0.83 -8.08 -13.21
N ARG A 71 -1.26 -7.68 -14.42
CA ARG A 71 -0.40 -7.00 -15.40
C ARG A 71 0.07 -5.62 -14.95
N TYR A 72 -0.56 -5.02 -13.94
CA TYR A 72 -0.07 -3.76 -13.35
C TYR A 72 1.05 -3.95 -12.34
N MET A 73 1.23 -5.17 -11.83
CA MET A 73 2.14 -5.44 -10.72
C MET A 73 3.62 -5.46 -11.15
N GLU A 74 3.92 -5.71 -12.43
CA GLU A 74 5.30 -5.71 -12.95
C GLU A 74 6.00 -4.34 -12.79
N SER A 75 5.24 -3.26 -12.67
CA SER A 75 5.77 -1.90 -12.50
C SER A 75 5.89 -1.42 -11.05
N ALA A 76 5.57 -2.25 -10.05
CA ALA A 76 5.62 -1.91 -8.63
C ALA A 76 6.52 -2.87 -7.84
N ASP A 77 7.13 -2.39 -6.76
CA ASP A 77 7.80 -3.24 -5.76
C ASP A 77 6.84 -3.64 -4.63
N LEU A 78 5.77 -2.85 -4.41
CA LEU A 78 4.72 -3.13 -3.43
C LEU A 78 3.36 -2.70 -3.98
N THR A 79 2.33 -3.53 -3.79
CA THR A 79 0.96 -3.18 -4.20
C THR A 79 0.00 -3.23 -3.02
N VAL A 80 -0.73 -2.14 -2.78
CA VAL A 80 -1.84 -2.11 -1.82
C VAL A 80 -3.03 -2.85 -2.42
N VAL A 81 -3.23 -4.09 -2.00
CA VAL A 81 -4.29 -4.97 -2.54
C VAL A 81 -5.59 -4.92 -1.74
N PHE A 82 -5.59 -4.19 -0.63
CA PHE A 82 -6.77 -3.91 0.18
C PHE A 82 -6.59 -2.60 0.92
N GLU A 83 -7.53 -1.68 0.76
CA GLU A 83 -7.66 -0.45 1.54
C GLU A 83 -9.13 -0.23 1.87
N GLU A 84 -9.55 -0.66 3.07
CA GLU A 84 -10.92 -0.42 3.54
C GLU A 84 -11.08 -0.69 5.04
N ALA A 85 -12.27 -0.39 5.56
CA ALA A 85 -12.73 -0.73 6.88
C ALA A 85 -12.65 -2.24 7.17
N TYR A 86 -12.32 -2.55 8.42
CA TYR A 86 -12.33 -3.89 9.00
C TYR A 86 -13.60 -4.69 8.67
N ARG A 87 -14.78 -4.06 8.75
CA ARG A 87 -16.06 -4.73 8.43
C ARG A 87 -16.15 -5.20 6.98
N THR A 88 -15.52 -4.49 6.05
CA THR A 88 -15.48 -4.91 4.65
C THR A 88 -14.56 -6.12 4.48
N PHE A 89 -13.42 -6.14 5.18
CA PHE A 89 -12.54 -7.30 5.24
C PHE A 89 -13.29 -8.53 5.78
N GLU A 90 -13.93 -8.42 6.94
CA GLU A 90 -14.73 -9.50 7.55
C GLU A 90 -15.82 -10.04 6.62
N ASN A 91 -16.65 -9.14 6.07
CA ASN A 91 -17.78 -9.52 5.23
C ASN A 91 -17.36 -10.16 3.90
N GLN A 92 -16.17 -9.82 3.40
CA GLN A 92 -15.66 -10.27 2.11
C GLN A 92 -14.43 -11.17 2.24
N ASN A 93 -14.08 -11.63 3.44
CA ASN A 93 -12.78 -12.23 3.75
C ASN A 93 -12.42 -13.33 2.76
N SER A 94 -13.33 -14.30 2.58
CA SER A 94 -13.13 -15.41 1.63
C SER A 94 -12.87 -14.96 0.19
N ASN A 95 -13.54 -13.90 -0.28
CA ASN A 95 -13.35 -13.35 -1.62
C ASN A 95 -12.04 -12.59 -1.73
N THR A 96 -11.72 -11.73 -0.77
CA THR A 96 -10.44 -11.00 -0.71
C THR A 96 -9.27 -11.97 -0.66
N VAL A 97 -9.31 -12.97 0.24
CA VAL A 97 -8.29 -14.02 0.36
C VAL A 97 -8.12 -14.77 -0.95
N SER A 98 -9.21 -15.20 -1.61
CA SER A 98 -9.11 -15.90 -2.90
C SER A 98 -8.43 -15.02 -3.93
N ARG A 99 -8.92 -13.78 -4.12
CA ARG A 99 -8.40 -12.87 -5.14
C ARG A 99 -6.93 -12.52 -4.92
N VAL A 100 -6.51 -12.32 -3.66
CA VAL A 100 -5.10 -12.06 -3.32
C VAL A 100 -4.25 -13.31 -3.64
N ARG A 101 -4.69 -14.51 -3.26
CA ARG A 101 -3.96 -15.75 -3.55
C ARG A 101 -3.89 -16.06 -5.05
N ASP A 102 -4.92 -15.69 -5.81
CA ASP A 102 -4.99 -15.87 -7.26
C ASP A 102 -3.99 -14.97 -8.02
N LEU A 103 -3.47 -13.90 -7.40
CA LEU A 103 -2.39 -13.10 -7.98
C LEU A 103 -1.07 -13.88 -8.10
N GLN A 104 -0.90 -14.93 -7.29
CA GLN A 104 0.32 -15.74 -7.21
C GLN A 104 1.61 -14.93 -6.99
N GLN A 105 1.52 -13.82 -6.26
CA GLN A 105 2.67 -12.98 -5.90
C GLN A 105 3.25 -13.40 -4.54
N ASP A 106 4.49 -13.02 -4.27
CA ASP A 106 5.03 -13.11 -2.92
C ASP A 106 4.28 -12.13 -2.02
N ARG A 107 3.90 -12.57 -0.82
CA ARG A 107 3.23 -11.69 0.14
C ARG A 107 4.09 -10.46 0.45
N GLN A 108 5.42 -10.55 0.38
CA GLN A 108 6.32 -9.41 0.61
C GLN A 108 6.10 -8.25 -0.37
N ASP A 109 5.53 -8.53 -1.54
CA ASP A 109 5.22 -7.53 -2.59
C ASP A 109 3.80 -6.97 -2.43
N LEU A 110 3.09 -7.35 -1.36
CA LEU A 110 1.71 -7.00 -1.10
C LEU A 110 1.57 -6.18 0.20
N CYS A 111 0.61 -5.26 0.17
CA CYS A 111 0.25 -4.40 1.29
C CYS A 111 -1.27 -4.42 1.56
N MET A 112 -1.65 -4.38 2.84
CA MET A 112 -3.04 -4.23 3.26
C MET A 112 -3.18 -3.09 4.28
N LEU A 113 -4.08 -2.16 4.00
CA LEU A 113 -4.42 -1.04 4.87
C LEU A 113 -5.83 -1.27 5.41
N VAL A 114 -5.98 -1.47 6.71
CA VAL A 114 -7.29 -1.71 7.35
C VAL A 114 -7.56 -0.64 8.40
N HIS A 115 -8.63 0.11 8.21
CA HIS A 115 -9.08 1.13 9.16
C HIS A 115 -10.39 0.72 9.85
N SER A 116 -10.92 1.58 10.72
CA SER A 116 -12.18 1.34 11.44
C SER A 116 -12.24 0.00 12.19
N VAL A 117 -11.11 -0.47 12.70
CA VAL A 117 -11.02 -1.67 13.55
C VAL A 117 -11.80 -1.43 14.87
N PRO A 118 -12.79 -2.27 15.26
CA PRO A 118 -13.62 -1.97 16.42
C PRO A 118 -12.89 -2.20 17.74
N ASP A 119 -12.82 -1.18 18.60
CA ASP A 119 -12.21 -1.27 19.93
C ASP A 119 -12.76 -2.43 20.77
N SER A 120 -14.08 -2.64 20.71
CA SER A 120 -14.78 -3.64 21.54
C SER A 120 -14.54 -5.09 21.11
N GLU A 121 -13.95 -5.32 19.94
CA GLU A 121 -13.79 -6.65 19.33
C GLU A 121 -12.32 -7.05 19.19
N MET A 122 -11.37 -6.17 19.58
CA MET A 122 -9.96 -6.27 19.20
C MET A 122 -9.04 -5.99 20.39
N GLU A 123 -9.06 -6.91 21.36
CA GLU A 123 -8.11 -6.92 22.48
C GLU A 123 -7.37 -8.27 22.56
N GLY A 124 -6.09 -8.23 22.96
CA GLY A 124 -5.29 -9.43 23.22
C GLY A 124 -5.22 -10.38 22.02
N ASP A 125 -5.65 -11.63 22.23
CA ASP A 125 -5.55 -12.71 21.25
C ASP A 125 -6.31 -12.40 19.94
N GLN A 126 -7.43 -11.68 20.01
CA GLN A 126 -8.22 -11.34 18.81
C GLN A 126 -7.45 -10.42 17.86
N LEU A 127 -6.69 -9.47 18.42
CA LEU A 127 -5.83 -8.61 17.63
C LEU A 127 -4.71 -9.42 16.97
N HIS A 128 -4.07 -10.34 17.71
CA HIS A 128 -3.04 -11.20 17.14
C HIS A 128 -3.59 -12.08 16.02
N GLU A 129 -4.79 -12.65 16.18
CA GLU A 129 -5.45 -13.45 15.14
C GLU A 129 -5.73 -12.62 13.87
N LEU A 130 -6.18 -11.36 14.02
CA LEU A 130 -6.35 -10.45 12.87
C LEU A 130 -5.01 -10.15 12.19
N VAL A 131 -3.97 -9.83 12.98
CA VAL A 131 -2.64 -9.53 12.43
C VAL A 131 -2.08 -10.74 11.68
N ASP A 132 -2.18 -11.94 12.25
CA ASP A 132 -1.73 -13.18 11.60
C ASP A 132 -2.47 -13.41 10.27
N GLN A 133 -3.80 -13.22 10.25
CA GLN A 133 -4.59 -13.35 9.03
C GLN A 133 -4.16 -12.37 7.92
N LEU A 134 -3.85 -11.13 8.29
CA LEU A 134 -3.39 -10.14 7.31
C LEU A 134 -1.94 -10.40 6.88
N GLN A 135 -1.06 -10.79 7.80
CA GLN A 135 0.35 -11.12 7.49
C GLN A 135 0.49 -12.37 6.62
N ASP A 136 -0.45 -13.31 6.72
CA ASP A 136 -0.55 -14.47 5.83
C ASP A 136 -0.83 -14.09 4.37
N LEU A 137 -1.41 -12.90 4.13
CA LEU A 137 -1.74 -12.37 2.82
C LEU A 137 -0.72 -11.34 2.32
N ALA A 138 -0.21 -10.49 3.21
CA ALA A 138 0.63 -9.35 2.86
C ALA A 138 1.78 -9.17 3.86
N GLY A 139 2.98 -8.85 3.36
CA GLY A 139 4.17 -8.61 4.16
C GLY A 139 4.18 -7.23 4.80
N SER A 140 3.45 -6.28 4.20
CA SER A 140 3.25 -4.94 4.75
C SER A 140 1.80 -4.76 5.17
N ILE A 141 1.56 -4.33 6.42
CA ILE A 141 0.20 -4.05 6.90
C ILE A 141 0.15 -2.72 7.65
N PHE A 142 -1.00 -2.05 7.58
CA PHE A 142 -1.35 -0.93 8.43
C PHE A 142 -2.71 -1.19 9.07
N LEU A 143 -2.80 -0.94 10.38
CA LEU A 143 -4.01 -1.12 11.18
C LEU A 143 -4.31 0.14 11.99
N THR A 144 -5.58 0.53 12.00
CA THR A 144 -6.06 1.59 12.90
C THR A 144 -7.54 1.40 13.27
N ASN A 145 -7.87 1.71 14.52
CA ASN A 145 -9.25 1.78 15.00
C ASN A 145 -9.93 3.13 14.70
N LEU A 146 -9.20 4.10 14.14
CA LEU A 146 -9.81 5.34 13.67
C LEU A 146 -10.73 5.06 12.48
N ALA A 147 -11.94 5.61 12.53
CA ALA A 147 -12.93 5.54 11.44
C ALA A 147 -13.04 6.84 10.63
N VAL A 148 -12.41 7.92 11.11
CA VAL A 148 -12.35 9.24 10.49
C VAL A 148 -10.93 9.75 10.65
N ASP A 149 -10.40 10.46 9.65
CA ASP A 149 -9.06 11.04 9.69
C ASP A 149 -7.96 10.00 10.03
N TYR A 150 -8.16 8.76 9.58
CA TYR A 150 -7.35 7.60 9.95
C TYR A 150 -5.92 7.61 9.42
N TYR A 151 -5.61 8.51 8.47
CA TYR A 151 -4.25 8.79 8.01
C TYR A 151 -3.66 10.10 8.54
N HIS A 152 -4.43 10.86 9.34
CA HIS A 152 -4.01 12.17 9.86
C HIS A 152 -3.57 12.12 11.33
N SER A 153 -3.73 10.99 12.00
CA SER A 153 -3.33 10.83 13.40
C SER A 153 -3.10 9.36 13.77
N PHE A 154 -2.36 9.14 14.87
CA PHE A 154 -2.25 7.83 15.47
C PHE A 154 -3.38 7.64 16.48
N SER A 155 -4.00 6.45 16.46
CA SER A 155 -4.96 6.08 17.47
C SER A 155 -4.29 5.79 18.82
N SER A 156 -5.08 5.75 19.89
CA SER A 156 -4.59 5.31 21.20
C SER A 156 -4.11 3.86 21.22
N GLN A 157 -4.59 3.03 20.28
CA GLN A 157 -4.21 1.61 20.16
C GLN A 157 -3.07 1.37 19.16
N PHE A 158 -2.53 2.41 18.51
CA PHE A 158 -1.45 2.23 17.53
C PHE A 158 -0.25 1.47 18.10
N GLY A 159 0.11 1.71 19.36
CA GLY A 159 1.17 0.98 20.05
C GLY A 159 0.85 -0.49 20.34
N ASP A 160 -0.42 -0.87 20.37
CA ASP A 160 -0.86 -2.27 20.49
C ASP A 160 -0.75 -2.97 19.14
N PHE A 161 -1.21 -2.33 18.07
CA PHE A 161 -1.06 -2.83 16.69
C PHE A 161 0.40 -3.07 16.33
N VAL A 162 1.30 -2.11 16.62
CA VAL A 162 2.74 -2.26 16.34
C VAL A 162 3.37 -3.40 17.13
N ARG A 163 2.87 -3.72 18.33
CA ARG A 163 3.39 -4.83 19.15
C ARG A 163 2.86 -6.20 18.73
N ALA A 164 1.74 -6.22 18.02
CA ALA A 164 1.13 -7.44 17.53
C ALA A 164 1.76 -7.93 16.22
N ILE A 165 2.46 -7.04 15.50
CA ILE A 165 3.26 -7.32 14.29
C ILE A 165 4.61 -7.92 14.66
#